data_AF-A0A969BNA9-F1
#
_entry.id   AF-A0A969BNA9-F1
#
_cell.length_a   1.000
_cell.length_b   1.000
_cell.length_c   1.000
_cell.angle_alpha   90.00
_cell.angle_beta   90.00
_cell.angle_gamma   90.00
#
_symmetry.space_group_name_H-M   'P 1'
#
loop_
_entity.id
_entity.type
_entity.pdbx_description
1 polymer ?
#
loop_
_entity_poly.entity_id
_entity_poly.type
_entity_poly.pdbx_seq_one_letter_code
_entity_poly.pdbx_strand_id
1 'polypeptide(L)'
;MLPPAITIDPILESWLREDIGRGDRTTSGIFPEQSPPGTAVWIAKAPGVVAGLPIAARVFQLLESNIKFQYLVPEGTHCEVGTQIAIAHG
;
A
#
# COMPACT_ATOMS: atom_id res chain seq x y z
N MET A 1 -1.82 16.93 1.68
CA MET A 1 -1.87 16.53 3.10
C MET A 1 -3.07 15.60 3.26
N LEU A 2 -2.93 14.45 3.92
CA LEU A 2 -4.08 13.57 4.18
C LEU A 2 -5.05 14.26 5.16
N PRO A 3 -6.36 13.97 5.06
CA PRO A 3 -7.28 14.29 6.14
C PRO A 3 -6.80 13.66 7.47
N PRO A 4 -7.20 14.22 8.62
CA PRO A 4 -6.88 13.63 9.92
C PRO A 4 -7.25 12.14 9.99
N ALA A 5 -6.39 11.35 10.63
CA ALA A 5 -6.55 9.90 10.79
C ALA A 5 -7.95 9.50 11.29
N ILE A 6 -8.46 10.25 12.28
CA ILE A 6 -9.80 10.05 12.86
C ILE A 6 -10.94 10.12 11.82
N THR A 7 -10.75 10.84 10.72
CA THR A 7 -11.75 10.97 9.65
C THR A 7 -11.57 9.90 8.57
N ILE A 8 -10.32 9.58 8.20
CA ILE A 8 -10.03 8.72 7.05
C ILE A 8 -9.90 7.24 7.42
N ASP A 9 -9.34 6.91 8.58
CA ASP A 9 -9.07 5.52 8.98
C ASP A 9 -10.34 4.67 9.03
N PRO A 10 -11.50 5.13 9.56
CA PRO A 10 -12.72 4.33 9.55
C PRO A 10 -13.15 3.92 8.13
N ILE A 11 -12.90 4.78 7.14
CA ILE A 11 -13.20 4.51 5.74
C ILE A 11 -12.23 3.45 5.19
N LEU A 12 -10.92 3.63 5.41
CA LEU A 12 -9.91 2.68 4.96
C LEU A 12 -10.09 1.30 5.59
N GLU A 13 -10.39 1.24 6.89
CA GLU A 13 -10.71 0.01 7.59
C GLU A 13 -11.97 -0.66 7.03
N SER A 14 -12.98 0.12 6.62
CA SER A 14 -14.18 -0.44 6.00
C SER A 14 -13.86 -1.13 4.66
N TRP A 15 -12.98 -0.55 3.85
CA TRP A 15 -12.50 -1.13 2.59
C TRP A 15 -11.67 -2.39 2.84
N LEU A 16 -10.76 -2.35 3.82
CA LEU A 16 -9.97 -3.52 4.21
C LEU A 16 -10.88 -4.67 4.70
N ARG A 17 -11.91 -4.38 5.50
CA ARG A 17 -12.86 -5.39 5.96
C ARG A 17 -13.67 -5.99 4.81
N GLU A 18 -14.03 -5.18 3.82
CA GLU A 18 -14.77 -5.63 2.63
C GLU A 18 -13.93 -6.59 1.78
N ASP A 19 -12.66 -6.28 1.53
CA ASP A 19 -11.76 -7.10 0.70
C ASP A 19 -11.28 -8.37 1.44
N ILE A 20 -10.83 -8.24 2.68
CA ILE A 20 -10.28 -9.37 3.47
C ILE A 20 -11.39 -10.30 3.94
N GLY A 21 -12.52 -9.75 4.39
CA GLY A 21 -13.64 -10.50 4.93
C GLY A 21 -13.24 -11.47 6.05
N ARG A 22 -13.15 -12.77 5.70
CA ARG A 22 -12.81 -13.86 6.63
C ARG A 22 -11.33 -14.25 6.61
N GLY A 23 -10.49 -13.49 5.90
CA GLY A 23 -9.06 -13.72 5.71
C GLY A 23 -8.70 -14.01 4.25
N ASP A 24 -7.45 -13.71 3.89
CA ASP A 24 -6.88 -14.01 2.58
C ASP A 24 -6.39 -15.46 2.49
N ARG A 25 -7.28 -16.35 2.05
CA ARG A 25 -7.00 -17.79 1.96
C ARG A 25 -5.93 -18.15 0.94
N THR A 26 -5.77 -17.33 -0.10
CA THR A 26 -4.75 -17.60 -1.14
C THR A 26 -3.37 -17.37 -0.56
N THR A 27 -3.18 -16.21 0.10
CA THR A 27 -1.92 -15.89 0.77
C THR A 27 -1.63 -16.88 1.88
N SER A 28 -2.57 -17.17 2.78
CA SER A 28 -2.37 -18.14 3.88
C SER A 28 -2.11 -19.58 3.42
N GLY A 29 -2.58 -19.96 2.22
CA GLY A 29 -2.34 -21.29 1.66
C GLY A 29 -0.96 -21.45 1.01
N ILE A 30 -0.33 -20.35 0.61
CA ILE A 30 0.97 -20.32 -0.08
C ILE A 30 2.10 -20.01 0.91
N PHE A 31 1.86 -19.08 1.83
CA PHE A 31 2.88 -18.55 2.74
C PHE A 31 2.72 -19.16 4.14
N PRO A 32 3.80 -19.73 4.73
CA PRO A 32 3.76 -20.15 6.13
C PRO A 32 3.58 -18.95 7.07
N GLU A 33 3.05 -19.18 8.27
CA GLU A 33 2.76 -18.12 9.26
C GLU A 33 3.98 -17.25 9.63
N GLN A 34 5.20 -17.77 9.43
CA GLN A 34 6.47 -17.09 9.71
C GLN A 34 7.27 -16.86 8.43
N SER A 35 6.58 -16.38 7.39
CA SER A 35 7.26 -15.96 6.17
C SER A 35 8.23 -14.80 6.48
N PRO A 36 9.44 -14.81 5.90
CA PRO A 36 10.36 -13.70 6.06
C PRO A 36 9.79 -12.43 5.41
N PRO A 37 10.19 -11.24 5.89
CA PRO A 37 9.81 -9.97 5.27
C PRO A 37 10.14 -9.93 3.77
N GLY A 38 9.21 -9.38 3.00
CA GLY A 38 9.32 -9.17 1.56
C GLY A 38 9.63 -7.72 1.19
N THR A 39 9.90 -7.49 -0.09
CA THR A 39 9.97 -6.14 -0.66
C THR A 39 9.15 -6.09 -1.94
N ALA A 40 8.19 -5.17 -1.99
CA ALA A 40 7.38 -4.89 -3.16
C ALA A 40 7.77 -3.54 -3.76
N VAL A 41 7.99 -3.51 -5.08
CA VAL A 41 8.32 -2.29 -5.84
C VAL A 41 7.14 -1.93 -6.73
N TRP A 42 6.67 -0.70 -6.62
CA TRP A 42 5.55 -0.19 -7.39
C TRP A 42 6.07 0.50 -8.65
N ILE A 43 5.60 0.05 -9.82
CA ILE A 43 6.08 0.50 -11.13
C ILE A 43 4.91 1.09 -11.92
N ALA A 44 5.09 2.31 -12.43
CA ALA A 44 4.15 2.95 -13.33
C ALA A 44 4.06 2.16 -14.64
N LYS A 45 2.87 1.69 -15.00
CA LYS A 45 2.64 0.90 -16.23
C LYS A 45 2.17 1.73 -17.41
N ALA A 46 1.89 3.01 -17.18
CA ALA A 46 1.42 3.99 -18.16
C ALA A 46 1.97 5.37 -17.77
N PRO A 47 2.13 6.30 -18.73
CA PRO A 47 2.46 7.68 -18.39
C PRO A 47 1.28 8.34 -17.66
N GLY A 48 1.58 9.20 -16.69
CA GLY A 48 0.56 9.92 -15.94
C GLY A 48 1.07 10.58 -14.66
N VAL A 49 0.16 11.20 -13.91
CA VAL A 49 0.49 11.88 -12.65
C VAL A 49 0.21 10.97 -11.47
N VAL A 50 1.20 10.81 -10.58
CA VAL A 50 1.06 10.00 -9.37
C VAL A 50 0.14 10.71 -8.38
N ALA A 51 -0.90 10.00 -7.95
CA ALA A 51 -1.81 10.45 -6.91
C ALA A 51 -2.18 9.31 -5.95
N GLY A 52 -2.30 9.61 -4.65
CA GLY A 52 -2.77 8.70 -3.61
C GLY A 52 -1.67 7.93 -2.86
N LEU A 53 -0.39 8.27 -3.01
CA LEU A 53 0.69 7.56 -2.29
C LEU A 53 0.51 7.56 -0.77
N PRO A 54 0.10 8.67 -0.12
CA PRO A 54 -0.16 8.67 1.31
C PRO A 54 -1.34 7.78 1.73
N ILE A 55 -2.37 7.65 0.90
CA ILE A 55 -3.50 6.75 1.17
C ILE A 55 -3.01 5.30 1.11
N ALA A 56 -2.26 4.94 0.05
CA ALA A 56 -1.68 3.60 -0.09
C ALA A 56 -0.81 3.24 1.12
N ALA A 57 0.09 4.14 1.52
CA ALA A 57 0.94 3.94 2.71
C ALA A 57 0.10 3.70 3.98
N ARG A 58 -0.97 4.47 4.18
CA ARG A 58 -1.85 4.31 5.35
C ARG A 58 -2.58 2.96 5.36
N VAL A 59 -3.04 2.49 4.20
CA VAL A 59 -3.70 1.17 4.06
C VAL A 59 -2.77 0.05 4.53
N PHE A 60 -1.51 0.03 4.07
CA PHE A 60 -0.54 -0.97 4.53
C PHE A 60 -0.22 -0.85 6.02
N GLN A 61 -0.09 0.37 6.56
CA GLN A 61 0.16 0.57 7.99
C GLN A 61 -1.01 0.14 8.89
N LEU A 62 -2.24 0.19 8.38
CA LEU A 62 -3.43 -0.31 9.09
C LEU A 62 -3.49 -1.84 9.10
N LEU A 63 -2.98 -2.50 8.05
CA LEU A 63 -2.85 -3.95 7.99
C LEU A 63 -1.76 -4.45 8.95
N GLU A 64 -0.56 -3.85 8.86
CA GLU A 64 0.59 -4.23 9.67
C GLU A 64 1.44 -3.01 10.03
N SER A 65 1.66 -2.80 11.33
CA SER A 65 2.31 -1.59 11.85
C SER A 65 3.82 -1.51 11.55
N ASN A 66 4.45 -2.63 11.20
CA ASN A 66 5.89 -2.72 10.90
C ASN A 66 6.22 -2.46 9.42
N ILE A 67 5.23 -2.36 8.53
CA ILE A 67 5.48 -2.08 7.11
C ILE A 67 6.11 -0.71 6.94
N LYS A 68 7.26 -0.67 6.26
CA LYS A 68 7.94 0.54 5.82
C LYS A 68 7.53 0.85 4.40
N PHE A 69 6.86 1.98 4.22
CA PHE A 69 6.48 2.49 2.90
C PHE A 69 7.34 3.69 2.53
N GLN A 70 8.14 3.56 1.47
CA GLN A 70 9.03 4.59 0.95
C GLN A 70 8.48 5.14 -0.36
N TYR A 71 8.32 6.46 -0.43
CA TYR A 71 8.05 7.15 -1.68
C TYR A 71 9.36 7.33 -2.46
N LEU A 72 9.37 6.95 -3.73
CA LEU A 72 10.49 7.19 -4.64
C LEU A 72 10.29 8.45 -5.48
N VAL A 73 9.04 8.87 -5.63
CA VAL A 73 8.65 10.13 -6.28
C VAL A 73 7.68 10.91 -5.39
N PRO A 74 7.71 12.24 -5.43
CA PRO A 74 6.69 13.05 -4.77
C PRO A 74 5.29 12.83 -5.33
N GLU A 75 4.27 12.99 -4.49
CA GLU A 75 2.86 13.10 -4.91
C GLU A 75 2.71 14.24 -5.95
N GLY A 76 1.92 14.02 -7.00
CA GLY A 76 1.73 14.97 -8.09
C GLY A 76 2.82 14.95 -9.16
N THR A 77 3.81 14.06 -9.06
CA THR A 77 4.86 13.90 -10.08
C THR A 77 4.30 13.24 -11.33
N HIS A 78 4.61 13.78 -12.51
CA HIS A 78 4.39 13.09 -13.78
C HIS A 78 5.45 12.00 -13.97
N CYS A 79 5.03 10.77 -14.24
CA CYS A 79 5.89 9.61 -14.42
C CYS A 79 5.67 9.00 -15.80
N GLU A 80 6.73 8.44 -16.36
CA GLU A 80 6.69 7.63 -17.57
C GLU A 80 6.53 6.14 -17.24
N VAL A 81 6.25 5.31 -18.25
CA VAL A 81 6.24 3.85 -18.11
C VAL A 81 7.57 3.36 -17.56
N GLY A 82 7.53 2.47 -16.57
CA GLY A 82 8.71 1.89 -15.94
C GLY A 82 9.23 2.68 -14.73
N THR A 83 8.70 3.87 -14.46
CA THR A 83 9.09 4.66 -13.27
C THR A 83 8.73 3.89 -11.99
N GLN A 84 9.70 3.68 -11.10
CA GLN A 84 9.42 3.14 -9.77
C GLN A 84 8.90 4.28 -8.88
N ILE A 85 7.70 4.12 -8.32
CA ILE A 85 7.00 5.20 -7.60
C ILE A 85 7.05 5.03 -6.08
N ALA A 86 7.13 3.79 -5.60
CA ALA A 86 7.20 3.47 -4.17
C ALA A 86 7.79 2.08 -3.93
N ILE A 87 8.27 1.88 -2.70
CA ILE A 87 8.71 0.58 -2.18
C ILE A 87 7.98 0.32 -0.87
N ALA A 88 7.41 -0.88 -0.72
CA ALA A 88 6.91 -1.38 0.55
C ALA A 88 7.80 -2.53 1.03
N HIS A 89 8.19 -2.51 2.31
CA HIS A 89 9.01 -3.54 2.94
C HIS A 89 8.40 -3.96 4.27
N GLY A 90 8.17 -5.25 4.47
CA GLY A 90 7.47 -5.82 5.61
C GLY A 90 7.39 -7.32 5.52
#